data_AF-A0A7V9KAE9-F1
#
_entry.id   AF-A0A7V9KAE9-F1
#
_cell.length_a   1.000
_cell.length_b   1.000
_cell.length_c   1.000
_cell.angle_alpha   90.00
_cell.angle_beta   90.00
_cell.angle_gamma   90.00
#
_symmetry.space_group_name_H-M   'P 1'
#
loop_
_entity.id
_entity.type
_entity.pdbx_description
1 polymer ?
#
loop_
_entity_poly.entity_id
_entity_poly.type
_entity_poly.pdbx_seq_one_letter_code
_entity_poly.pdbx_strand_id
1 'polypeptide(L)'
;VTAGLAIYDTMQFVKPDIVTTALGMAASMGAFLLAAGSKGKRNALPNTRILLHQPSIGGLAGQASDVEIHARELIATKRRLNEILAQNTGQPYEKVEEDTDRDYIMGPEEAIEYGVIDNIVRQH
;
A
#
# COMPACT_ATOMS: atom_id res chain seq x y z
N VAL A 1 -8.97 4.58 4.58
CA VAL A 1 -7.56 4.35 5.01
C VAL A 1 -7.50 3.67 6.37
N THR A 2 -8.11 4.24 7.41
CA THR A 2 -8.13 3.68 8.79
C THR A 2 -8.55 2.22 8.87
N ALA A 3 -9.60 1.80 8.14
CA ALA A 3 -10.00 0.40 8.07
C ALA A 3 -8.88 -0.53 7.54
N GLY A 4 -8.11 -0.08 6.55
CA GLY A 4 -6.97 -0.84 6.05
C GLY A 4 -5.78 -0.86 7.02
N LEU A 5 -5.56 0.23 7.77
CA LEU A 5 -4.56 0.24 8.85
C LEU A 5 -4.94 -0.73 9.98
N ALA A 6 -6.22 -0.86 10.31
CA ALA A 6 -6.67 -1.86 11.28
C ALA A 6 -6.40 -3.31 10.81
N ILE A 7 -6.59 -3.60 9.51
CA ILE A 7 -6.21 -4.90 8.92
C ILE A 7 -4.70 -5.08 8.99
N TYR A 8 -3.92 -4.06 8.62
CA TYR A 8 -2.47 -4.09 8.69
C TYR A 8 -1.96 -4.36 10.11
N ASP A 9 -2.48 -3.65 11.11
CA ASP A 9 -2.08 -3.85 12.50
C ASP A 9 -2.46 -5.26 12.98
N THR A 10 -3.61 -5.78 12.56
CA THR A 10 -3.98 -7.17 12.82
C THR A 10 -2.98 -8.13 12.17
N MET A 11 -2.57 -7.85 10.93
CA MET A 11 -1.58 -8.65 10.22
C MET A 11 -0.24 -8.68 10.97
N GLN A 12 0.19 -7.55 11.55
CA GLN A 12 1.45 -7.48 12.31
C GLN A 12 1.31 -8.04 13.75
N PHE A 13 0.11 -8.02 14.32
CA PHE A 13 -0.16 -8.44 15.69
C PHE A 13 -0.22 -9.96 15.85
N VAL A 14 -0.76 -10.67 14.84
CA VAL A 14 -0.92 -12.11 14.90
C VAL A 14 0.44 -12.82 14.73
N LYS A 15 0.60 -13.96 15.40
CA LYS A 15 1.84 -14.76 15.35
C LYS A 15 2.13 -15.50 14.03
N PRO A 16 1.16 -16.08 13.31
CA PRO A 16 1.47 -16.82 12.10
C PRO A 16 1.91 -15.89 10.97
N ASP A 17 2.76 -16.41 10.09
CA ASP A 17 3.08 -15.73 8.84
C ASP A 17 1.83 -15.53 7.99
N ILE A 18 1.79 -14.42 7.26
CA ILE A 18 0.67 -14.04 6.42
C ILE A 18 1.07 -14.12 4.96
N VAL A 19 0.39 -15.00 4.24
CA VAL A 19 0.49 -15.12 2.78
C VAL A 19 -0.50 -14.14 2.18
N THR A 20 -0.01 -13.21 1.36
CA THR A 20 -0.86 -12.31 0.58
C THR A 20 -0.85 -12.76 -0.88
N THR A 21 -2.00 -12.77 -1.53
CA THR A 21 -2.10 -13.14 -2.96
C THR A 21 -3.07 -12.21 -3.65
N ALA A 22 -2.57 -11.45 -4.62
CA ALA A 22 -3.38 -10.54 -5.41
C ALA A 22 -3.90 -11.21 -6.69
N LEU A 23 -5.22 -11.21 -6.83
CA LEU A 23 -5.94 -11.70 -8.00
C LEU A 23 -6.66 -10.52 -8.66
N GLY A 24 -6.50 -10.37 -9.97
CA GLY A 24 -7.14 -9.28 -10.73
C GLY A 24 -6.47 -7.93 -10.46
N MET A 25 -6.83 -7.27 -9.36
CA MET A 25 -6.25 -5.97 -9.00
C MET A 25 -6.07 -5.81 -7.49
N ALA A 26 -4.90 -5.33 -7.09
CA ALA A 26 -4.65 -4.79 -5.76
C ALA A 26 -4.39 -3.29 -5.89
N ALA A 27 -5.33 -2.45 -5.46
CA ALA A 27 -5.26 -1.00 -5.64
C ALA A 27 -5.31 -0.28 -4.30
N SER A 28 -4.56 0.80 -4.14
CA SER A 28 -4.54 1.62 -2.94
C SER A 28 -4.25 0.77 -1.68
N MET A 29 -5.13 0.76 -0.69
CA MET A 29 -5.01 -0.08 0.49
C MET A 29 -4.91 -1.57 0.17
N GLY A 30 -5.44 -2.03 -0.97
CA GLY A 30 -5.24 -3.42 -1.42
C GLY A 30 -3.78 -3.71 -1.75
N ALA A 31 -3.10 -2.80 -2.47
CA ALA A 31 -1.66 -2.92 -2.76
C ALA A 31 -0.81 -2.75 -1.50
N PHE A 32 -1.21 -1.86 -0.60
CA PHE A 32 -0.56 -1.67 0.71
C PHE A 32 -0.59 -2.96 1.54
N LEU A 33 -1.77 -3.59 1.65
CA LEU A 33 -1.93 -4.84 2.39
C LEU A 33 -1.22 -6.00 1.70
N LEU A 34 -1.20 -6.03 0.36
CA LEU A 34 -0.41 -7.00 -0.41
C LEU A 34 1.07 -6.93 -0.01
N ALA A 35 1.64 -5.72 0.02
CA ALA A 35 3.04 -5.48 0.41
C ALA A 35 3.35 -5.86 1.86
N ALA A 36 2.34 -5.80 2.74
CA ALA A 36 2.45 -6.06 4.16
C ALA A 36 2.41 -7.55 4.56
N GLY A 37 2.24 -8.47 3.60
CA GLY A 37 2.40 -9.90 3.85
C GLY A 37 3.83 -10.25 4.29
N SER A 38 4.01 -11.41 4.90
CA SER A 38 5.33 -11.89 5.30
C SER A 38 6.26 -11.96 4.09
N LYS A 39 7.48 -11.40 4.21
CA LYS A 39 8.46 -11.38 3.12
C LYS A 39 8.74 -12.80 2.59
N GLY A 40 8.77 -12.95 1.27
CA GLY A 40 8.86 -14.23 0.57
C GLY A 40 7.50 -14.91 0.34
N LYS A 41 6.41 -14.40 0.90
CA LYS A 41 5.05 -14.97 0.84
C LYS A 41 4.02 -14.03 0.21
N ARG A 42 4.48 -13.01 -0.51
CA ARG A 42 3.62 -12.03 -1.20
C ARG A 42 3.52 -12.40 -2.66
N ASN A 43 2.32 -12.67 -3.16
CA ASN A 43 2.11 -13.29 -4.46
C ASN A 43 1.16 -12.47 -5.34
N ALA A 44 1.29 -12.61 -6.65
CA ALA A 44 0.28 -12.17 -7.60
C ALA A 44 0.12 -13.17 -8.75
N LEU A 45 -1.01 -13.10 -9.46
CA LEU A 45 -1.20 -13.83 -10.73
C LEU A 45 -0.62 -13.03 -11.92
N PRO A 46 -0.36 -13.67 -13.08
CA PRO A 46 0.39 -13.05 -14.18
C PRO A 46 -0.29 -11.84 -14.82
N ASN A 47 -1.62 -11.73 -14.71
CA ASN A 47 -2.38 -10.59 -15.25
C ASN A 47 -2.81 -9.60 -14.17
N THR A 48 -2.36 -9.78 -12.93
CA THR A 48 -2.75 -8.90 -11.83
C THR A 48 -2.17 -7.50 -12.03
N ARG A 49 -2.98 -6.47 -11.77
CA ARG A 49 -2.53 -5.07 -11.72
C ARG A 49 -2.37 -4.61 -10.28
N ILE A 50 -1.32 -3.84 -10.03
CA ILE A 50 -1.04 -3.26 -8.72
C ILE A 50 -1.02 -1.74 -8.87
N LEU A 51 -1.77 -1.03 -8.04
CA LEU A 51 -1.87 0.43 -8.07
C LEU A 51 -1.50 1.01 -6.71
N LEU A 52 -0.43 1.79 -6.66
CA LEU A 52 -0.05 2.63 -5.53
C LEU A 52 -0.50 4.07 -5.81
N HIS A 53 -1.08 4.72 -4.80
CA HIS A 53 -1.42 6.13 -4.84
C HIS A 53 -1.55 6.67 -3.41
N GLN A 54 -1.44 8.00 -3.26
CA GLN A 54 -1.60 8.67 -1.99
C GLN A 54 -3.04 8.58 -1.47
N PRO A 55 -3.26 8.66 -0.14
CA PRO A 55 -4.59 8.80 0.39
C PRO A 55 -5.23 10.11 -0.09
N SER A 56 -6.53 10.07 -0.37
CA SER A 56 -7.31 11.24 -0.75
C SER A 56 -8.42 11.49 0.27
N ILE A 57 -8.81 12.76 0.40
CA ILE A 57 -10.00 13.18 1.14
C ILE A 57 -10.96 13.85 0.16
N GLY A 58 -12.21 13.42 0.14
CA GLY A 58 -13.27 14.05 -0.65
C GLY A 58 -14.09 15.00 0.21
N GLY A 59 -14.45 16.17 -0.33
CA GLY A 59 -15.46 17.05 0.28
C GLY A 59 -15.05 17.73 1.57
N LEU A 60 -13.76 18.01 1.78
CA LEU A 60 -13.31 18.76 2.97
C LEU A 60 -13.83 20.21 2.92
N ALA A 61 -14.68 20.57 3.88
CA ALA A 61 -15.25 21.89 4.07
C ALA A 61 -15.62 22.10 5.54
N GLY A 62 -15.74 23.35 5.99
CA GLY A 62 -16.04 23.67 7.38
C GLY A 62 -15.38 24.96 7.83
N GLN A 63 -15.27 25.16 9.14
CA GLN A 63 -14.49 26.27 9.68
C GLN A 63 -13.01 26.10 9.33
N ALA A 64 -12.27 27.21 9.23
CA ALA A 64 -10.85 27.18 8.89
C ALA A 64 -10.03 26.23 9.79
N SER A 65 -10.34 26.20 11.10
CA SER A 65 -9.69 25.30 12.06
C SER A 65 -9.98 23.82 11.80
N ASP A 66 -11.21 23.46 11.41
CA ASP A 66 -11.57 22.07 11.09
C ASP A 66 -10.84 21.60 9.83
N VAL A 67 -10.80 22.46 8.80
CA VAL A 67 -10.06 22.21 7.56
C VAL A 67 -8.57 22.00 7.84
N GLU A 68 -7.97 22.86 8.68
CA GLU A 68 -6.57 22.73 9.08
C GLU A 68 -6.28 21.40 9.79
N ILE A 69 -7.13 21.00 10.75
CA ILE A 69 -6.98 19.75 11.50
C ILE A 69 -7.02 18.55 10.57
N HIS A 70 -8.02 18.49 9.68
CA HIS A 70 -8.17 17.38 8.74
C HIS A 70 -7.06 17.33 7.68
N ALA A 71 -6.61 18.49 7.19
CA ALA A 71 -5.49 18.55 6.25
C ALA A 71 -4.19 18.03 6.91
N ARG A 72 -3.92 18.43 8.15
CA ARG A 72 -2.76 17.95 8.92
C ARG A 72 -2.80 16.43 9.12
N GLU A 73 -3.97 15.89 9.49
CA GLU A 73 -4.15 14.44 9.66
C GLU A 73 -3.97 13.67 8.36
N LEU A 74 -4.45 14.19 7.23
CA LEU A 74 -4.25 13.57 5.93
C LEU A 74 -2.77 13.52 5.54
N ILE A 75 -2.02 14.61 5.77
CA ILE A 75 -0.58 14.68 5.51
C ILE A 75 0.17 13.68 6.40
N ALA A 76 -0.17 13.62 7.68
CA ALA A 76 0.41 12.65 8.62
C ALA A 76 0.12 11.20 8.18
N THR A 77 -1.11 10.93 7.74
CA THR A 77 -1.52 9.62 7.21
C THR A 77 -0.75 9.27 5.94
N LYS A 78 -0.61 10.20 4.98
CA LYS A 78 0.18 10.00 3.74
C LYS A 78 1.61 9.59 4.09
N ARG A 79 2.26 10.37 4.96
CA ARG A 79 3.62 10.08 5.42
C ARG A 79 3.73 8.70 6.05
N ARG A 80 2.83 8.36 6.97
CA ARG A 80 2.85 7.06 7.67
C ARG A 80 2.70 5.88 6.72
N LEU A 81 1.81 5.98 5.74
CA LEU A 81 1.64 4.93 4.72
C LEU A 81 2.90 4.78 3.87
N ASN A 82 3.53 5.87 3.46
CA ASN A 82 4.74 5.85 2.64
C ASN A 82 5.94 5.29 3.41
N GLU A 83 6.08 5.61 4.70
CA GLU A 83 7.11 5.01 5.58
C GLU A 83 6.95 3.48 5.68
N ILE A 84 5.72 2.98 5.87
CA ILE A 84 5.46 1.54 5.94
C ILE A 84 5.69 0.88 4.58
N LEU A 85 5.23 1.49 3.49
CA LEU A 85 5.46 0.97 2.14
C LEU A 85 6.96 0.88 1.83
N ALA A 86 7.73 1.93 2.11
CA ALA A 86 9.19 1.93 1.94
C ALA A 86 9.87 0.80 2.72
N GLN A 87 9.44 0.57 3.97
CA GLN A 87 9.95 -0.56 4.78
C GLN A 87 9.61 -1.92 4.17
N ASN A 88 8.38 -2.11 3.69
CA ASN A 88 7.91 -3.38 3.14
C ASN A 88 8.47 -3.67 1.75
N THR A 89 8.71 -2.64 0.93
CA THR A 89 9.25 -2.78 -0.43
C THR A 89 10.77 -2.77 -0.47
N GLY A 90 11.42 -2.13 0.52
CA GLY A 90 12.86 -1.88 0.50
C GLY A 90 13.28 -0.71 -0.39
N GLN A 91 12.32 0.07 -0.92
CA GLN A 91 12.61 1.30 -1.65
C GLN A 91 12.93 2.45 -0.70
N PRO A 92 13.74 3.44 -1.12
CA PRO A 92 13.88 4.69 -0.38
C PRO A 92 12.53 5.40 -0.19
N TYR A 93 12.35 6.08 0.94
CA TYR A 93 11.11 6.81 1.24
C TYR A 93 10.78 7.83 0.15
N GLU A 94 11.78 8.57 -0.31
CA GLU A 94 11.63 9.63 -1.31
C GLU A 94 11.09 9.08 -2.62
N LYS A 95 11.52 7.88 -3.02
CA LYS A 95 11.02 7.21 -4.22
C LYS A 95 9.56 6.78 -4.05
N VAL A 96 9.21 6.18 -2.91
CA VAL A 96 7.80 5.82 -2.62
C VAL A 96 6.92 7.07 -2.58
N GLU A 97 7.40 8.16 -2.01
CA GLU A 97 6.67 9.43 -1.95
C GLU A 97 6.42 10.01 -3.35
N GLU A 98 7.42 9.99 -4.22
CA GLU A 98 7.29 10.42 -5.62
C GLU A 98 6.33 9.52 -6.40
N ASP A 99 6.54 8.21 -6.35
CA ASP A 99 5.74 7.23 -7.10
C ASP A 99 4.28 7.24 -6.65
N THR A 100 4.00 7.42 -5.35
CA THR A 100 2.62 7.46 -4.84
C THR A 100 1.93 8.82 -4.99
N ASP A 101 2.62 9.88 -5.43
CA ASP A 101 1.97 11.19 -5.57
C ASP A 101 0.89 11.18 -6.68
N ARG A 102 1.02 10.29 -7.67
CA ARG A 102 -0.01 10.00 -8.66
C ARG A 102 -0.26 8.50 -8.74
N ASP A 103 -1.21 8.10 -9.58
CA ASP A 103 -1.48 6.70 -9.83
C ASP A 103 -0.25 6.03 -10.45
N TYR A 104 0.37 5.13 -9.69
CA TYR A 104 1.50 4.32 -10.13
C TYR A 104 1.04 2.88 -10.30
N ILE A 105 0.85 2.50 -11.57
CA ILE A 105 0.21 1.24 -11.94
C ILE A 105 1.24 0.29 -12.54
N MET A 106 1.43 -0.85 -11.88
CA MET A 106 2.41 -1.86 -12.24
C MET A 106 1.76 -3.18 -12.68
N GLY A 107 2.48 -3.93 -13.51
CA GLY A 107 2.30 -5.37 -13.67
C GLY A 107 2.99 -6.17 -12.57
N PRO A 108 2.83 -7.50 -12.54
CA PRO A 108 3.44 -8.35 -11.51
C PRO A 108 4.97 -8.36 -11.56
N GLU A 109 5.59 -8.33 -12.74
CA GLU A 109 7.04 -8.27 -12.92
C GLU A 109 7.63 -6.98 -12.32
N GLU A 110 7.07 -5.83 -12.70
CA GLU A 110 7.43 -4.52 -12.15
C GLU A 110 7.21 -4.49 -10.62
N ALA A 111 6.16 -5.12 -10.13
CA ALA A 111 5.87 -5.20 -8.70
C ALA A 111 6.86 -6.07 -7.91
N ILE A 112 7.48 -7.08 -8.53
CA ILE A 112 8.63 -7.80 -7.94
C ILE A 112 9.84 -6.86 -7.87
N GLU A 113 10.17 -6.18 -8.97
CA GLU A 113 11.31 -5.25 -9.02
C GLU A 113 11.15 -4.09 -8.03
N TYR A 114 9.92 -3.60 -7.88
CA TYR A 114 9.55 -2.58 -6.90
C TYR A 114 9.61 -3.12 -5.46
N GLY A 115 9.38 -4.42 -5.26
CA GLY A 115 9.37 -5.08 -3.96
C GLY A 115 8.00 -5.16 -3.29
N VAL A 116 6.90 -4.90 -4.01
CA VAL A 116 5.53 -5.05 -3.50
C VAL A 116 5.15 -6.52 -3.33
N ILE A 117 5.61 -7.38 -4.23
CA ILE A 117 5.40 -8.83 -4.17
C ILE A 117 6.74 -9.56 -4.30
N ASP A 118 6.73 -10.86 -3.97
CA ASP A 118 7.89 -11.75 -4.09
C ASP A 118 7.75 -12.74 -5.26
N ASN A 119 6.53 -13.19 -5.57
CA ASN A 119 6.31 -14.26 -6.55
C ASN A 119 5.15 -14.00 -7.52
N ILE A 120 5.31 -14.49 -8.75
CA ILE A 120 4.20 -14.61 -9.73
C ILE A 120 3.78 -16.08 -9.81
N VAL A 121 2.55 -16.38 -9.38
CA VAL A 121 2.00 -17.74 -9.38
C VAL A 121 1.36 -18.02 -10.74
N ARG A 122 1.94 -18.92 -11.53
CA ARG A 122 1.44 -19.28 -12.87
C ARG A 122 0.56 -20.53 -12.88
N GLN A 123 0.83 -21.49 -12.01
CA GLN A 123 0.09 -22.74 -11.85
C GLN A 123 0.14 -23.14 -10.37
N HIS A 124 -0.94 -23.71 -9.85
CA HIS A 124 -1.02 -24.15 -8.46
C HIS A 124 -1.11 -25.67 -8.37
#